data_AF-A0A349BST1-F1
#
_entry.id   AF-A0A349BST1-F1
#
_cell.length_a   1.000
_cell.length_b   1.000
_cell.length_c   1.000
_cell.angle_alpha   90.00
_cell.angle_beta   90.00
_cell.angle_gamma   90.00
#
_symmetry.space_group_name_H-M   'P 1'
#
loop_
_entity.id
_entity.type
_entity.pdbx_description
1 polymer ?
#
loop_
_entity_poly.entity_id
_entity_poly.type
_entity_poly.pdbx_seq_one_letter_code
_entity_poly.pdbx_strand_id
1 'polypeptide(L)'
;MENPLLKEFQTPFESAPFDQIKIEHFIPAIEKTIQIALDEINTLVHQKESPTFENTIVQLENCGSLIARNSALLFNLNSAETSDELQKTAQL
;
A
#
# COMPACT_ATOMS: atom_id res chain seq x y z
N MET A 1 -8.62 -14.66 8.77
CA MET A 1 -7.17 -14.72 8.53
C MET A 1 -6.70 -13.30 8.32
N GLU A 2 -5.59 -12.90 8.94
CA GLU A 2 -5.06 -11.55 8.82
C GLU A 2 -4.19 -11.43 7.55
N ASN A 3 -4.39 -10.36 6.76
CA ASN A 3 -3.60 -10.11 5.56
C ASN A 3 -2.30 -9.36 5.95
N PRO A 4 -1.10 -9.94 5.72
CA PRO A 4 0.17 -9.35 6.15
C PRO A 4 0.45 -8.00 5.47
N LEU A 5 -0.08 -7.77 4.26
CA LEU A 5 0.08 -6.53 3.51
C LEU A 5 -0.66 -5.33 4.13
N LEU A 6 -1.57 -5.57 5.08
CA LEU A 6 -2.32 -4.55 5.80
C LEU A 6 -1.72 -4.17 7.15
N LYS A 7 -0.52 -4.69 7.46
CA LYS A 7 0.18 -4.44 8.72
C LYS A 7 1.58 -3.89 8.50
N GLU A 8 2.13 -3.28 9.55
CA GLU A 8 3.56 -2.99 9.64
C GLU A 8 4.36 -4.30 9.65
N PHE A 9 5.50 -4.30 8.97
CA PHE A 9 6.38 -5.46 8.93
C PHE A 9 7.31 -5.44 10.14
N GLN A 10 7.23 -6.49 10.97
CA GLN A 10 8.02 -6.63 12.20
C GLN A 10 9.40 -7.29 11.96
N THR A 11 9.86 -7.28 10.71
CA THR A 11 11.15 -7.80 10.28
C THR A 11 12.24 -6.73 10.45
N PRO A 12 13.53 -7.10 10.47
CA PRO A 12 14.61 -6.12 10.45
C PRO A 12 14.47 -5.16 9.25
N PHE A 13 14.62 -3.87 9.54
CA PHE A 13 14.48 -2.78 8.57
C PHE A 13 13.11 -2.72 7.88
N GLU A 14 12.06 -3.31 8.48
CA GLU A 14 10.72 -3.40 7.90
C GLU A 14 10.72 -4.05 6.51
N SER A 15 11.65 -5.00 6.29
CA SER A 15 11.75 -5.75 5.05
C SER A 15 10.50 -6.61 4.81
N ALA A 16 10.10 -6.79 3.55
CA ALA A 16 8.89 -7.57 3.26
C ALA A 16 9.05 -9.04 3.70
N PRO A 17 8.13 -9.59 4.51
CA PRO A 17 8.13 -11.00 4.88
C PRO A 17 7.57 -11.85 3.73
N PHE A 18 8.36 -12.01 2.66
CA PHE A 18 7.94 -12.71 1.43
C PHE A 18 7.46 -14.14 1.68
N ASP A 19 7.96 -14.80 2.72
CA ASP A 19 7.52 -16.13 3.17
C ASP A 19 6.05 -16.18 3.64
N GLN A 20 5.50 -15.03 4.04
CA GLN A 20 4.12 -14.88 4.52
C GLN A 20 3.20 -14.24 3.47
N ILE A 21 3.75 -13.60 2.45
CA ILE A 21 2.98 -12.94 1.39
C ILE A 21 2.62 -13.96 0.31
N LYS A 22 1.34 -14.07 -0.02
CA LYS A 22 0.80 -14.94 -1.06
C LYS A 22 0.10 -14.11 -2.13
N ILE A 23 -0.04 -14.66 -3.32
CA ILE A 23 -0.69 -14.00 -4.45
C ILE A 23 -2.13 -13.58 -4.09
N GLU A 24 -2.87 -14.46 -3.40
CA GLU A 24 -4.24 -14.22 -2.90
C GLU A 24 -4.37 -13.03 -1.92
N HIS A 25 -3.26 -12.55 -1.35
CA HIS A 25 -3.28 -11.39 -0.47
C HIS A 25 -3.33 -10.05 -1.21
N PHE A 26 -2.87 -9.98 -2.47
CA PHE A 26 -2.66 -8.71 -3.17
C PHE A 26 -3.95 -7.97 -3.47
N ILE A 27 -4.90 -8.58 -4.18
CA ILE A 27 -6.14 -7.88 -4.58
C ILE A 27 -6.91 -7.36 -3.35
N PRO A 28 -7.21 -8.18 -2.32
CA PRO A 28 -7.92 -7.67 -1.15
C PRO A 28 -7.14 -6.59 -0.38
N ALA A 29 -5.81 -6.68 -0.36
CA ALA A 29 -4.99 -5.66 0.27
C ALA A 29 -5.01 -4.35 -0.52
N ILE A 30 -4.84 -4.41 -1.85
CA ILE A 30 -4.83 -3.24 -2.74
C ILE A 30 -6.16 -2.51 -2.63
N GLU A 31 -7.30 -3.20 -2.77
CA GLU A 31 -8.64 -2.61 -2.62
C GLU A 31 -8.79 -1.90 -1.26
N LYS A 32 -8.38 -2.55 -0.18
CA LYS A 32 -8.43 -1.96 1.16
C LYS A 32 -7.51 -0.75 1.29
N THR A 33 -6.33 -0.79 0.69
CA THR A 33 -5.35 0.32 0.75
C THR A 33 -5.73 1.50 -0.14
N ILE A 34 -6.45 1.27 -1.24
CA ILE A 34 -7.09 2.35 -2.03
C ILE A 34 -8.08 3.09 -1.11
N GLN A 35 -8.93 2.36 -0.40
CA GLN A 35 -9.90 2.99 0.51
C GLN A 35 -9.19 3.79 1.62
N ILE A 36 -8.13 3.24 2.22
CA ILE A 36 -7.34 3.94 3.24
C ILE A 36 -6.74 5.23 2.68
N ALA A 37 -6.13 5.19 1.48
CA ALA A 37 -5.55 6.36 0.84
C ALA A 37 -6.61 7.44 0.54
N LEU A 38 -7.80 7.04 0.09
CA LEU A 38 -8.91 7.96 -0.12
C LEU A 38 -9.38 8.59 1.20
N ASP A 39 -9.43 7.84 2.30
CA ASP A 39 -9.81 8.35 3.62
C ASP A 39 -8.76 9.33 4.18
N GLU A 40 -7.47 9.06 3.95
CA GLU A 40 -6.36 9.96 4.28
C GLU A 40 -6.47 11.30 3.52
N ILE A 41 -6.70 11.24 2.21
CA ILE A 41 -6.95 12.43 1.38
C ILE A 41 -8.21 13.16 1.83
N ASN A 42 -9.30 12.45 2.11
CA ASN A 42 -10.53 13.05 2.62
C ASN A 42 -10.30 13.80 3.93
N THR A 43 -9.48 13.27 4.82
CA THR A 43 -9.12 13.94 6.08
C THR A 43 -8.36 15.23 5.80
N LEU A 44 -7.41 15.20 4.86
CA LEU A 44 -6.62 16.36 4.46
C LEU A 44 -7.49 17.47 3.85
N VAL A 45 -8.38 17.14 2.91
CA VAL A 45 -9.21 18.16 2.22
C VAL A 45 -10.30 18.76 3.11
N HIS A 46 -10.66 18.11 4.22
CA HIS A 46 -11.65 18.60 5.19
C HIS A 46 -11.02 19.26 6.44
N GLN A 47 -9.70 19.49 6.44
CA GLN A 47 -9.05 20.21 7.53
C GLN A 47 -9.61 21.65 7.65
N LYS A 48 -9.77 22.13 8.89
CA LYS A 48 -10.32 23.48 9.17
C LYS A 48 -9.24 24.54 9.39
N GLU A 49 -8.01 24.10 9.62
CA GLU A 49 -6.87 24.98 9.83
C GLU A 49 -6.45 25.65 8.52
N SER A 50 -5.85 26.85 8.62
CA SER A 50 -5.26 27.48 7.43
C SER A 50 -4.15 26.60 6.87
N PRO A 51 -4.06 26.46 5.54
CA PRO A 51 -3.06 25.58 4.92
C PRO A 51 -1.64 26.09 5.21
N THR A 52 -0.79 25.18 5.67
CA THR A 52 0.66 25.34 5.82
C THR A 52 1.38 24.28 5.00
N PHE A 53 2.69 24.40 4.86
CA PHE A 53 3.48 23.37 4.18
C PHE A 53 3.35 22.02 4.89
N GLU A 54 3.33 22.02 6.23
CA GLU A 54 3.25 20.82 7.07
C GLU A 54 1.87 20.14 6.96
N ASN A 55 0.78 20.88 7.13
CA ASN A 55 -0.56 20.27 7.11
C ASN A 55 -1.10 20.00 5.70
N THR A 56 -0.45 20.54 4.65
CA THR A 56 -0.87 20.32 3.26
C THR A 56 0.12 19.47 2.49
N ILE A 57 1.36 19.92 2.31
CA ILE A 57 2.33 19.23 1.44
C ILE A 57 2.93 18.01 2.13
N VAL A 58 3.39 18.16 3.38
CA VAL A 58 3.97 17.02 4.13
C VAL A 58 2.90 15.95 4.40
N GLN A 59 1.69 16.38 4.77
CA GLN A 59 0.61 15.42 4.98
C GLN A 59 0.18 14.71 3.68
N LEU A 60 0.12 15.43 2.55
CA LEU A 60 -0.17 14.84 1.24
C LEU A 60 0.91 13.82 0.82
N GLU A 61 2.19 14.11 1.05
CA GLU A 61 3.30 13.20 0.75
C GLU A 61 3.19 11.87 1.53
N ASN A 62 2.62 11.90 2.74
CA ASN A 62 2.43 10.71 3.55
C ASN A 62 1.21 9.86 3.13
N CYS A 63 0.26 10.44 2.38
CA CYS A 63 -0.93 9.73 1.94
C CYS A 63 -0.58 8.63 0.93
N GLY A 64 -1.26 7.49 1.03
CA GLY A 64 -1.10 6.38 0.09
C GLY A 64 0.22 5.61 0.23
N SER A 65 0.99 5.81 1.30
CA SER A 65 2.23 5.06 1.56
C SER A 65 2.01 3.54 1.55
N LEU A 66 0.89 3.06 2.10
CA LEU A 66 0.59 1.64 2.19
C LEU A 66 0.24 1.00 0.84
N ILE A 67 -0.54 1.68 0.00
CA ILE A 67 -0.82 1.21 -1.37
C ILE A 67 0.47 1.23 -2.21
N ALA A 68 1.28 2.28 -2.09
CA ALA A 68 2.55 2.38 -2.80
C ALA A 68 3.49 1.21 -2.45
N ARG A 69 3.63 0.88 -1.16
CA ARG A 69 4.39 -0.29 -0.71
C ARG A 69 3.86 -1.59 -1.30
N ASN A 70 2.55 -1.83 -1.19
CA ASN A 70 1.95 -3.10 -1.63
C ASN A 70 2.01 -3.27 -3.15
N SER A 71 1.79 -2.20 -3.92
CA SER A 71 1.97 -2.20 -5.38
C SER A 71 3.43 -2.42 -5.76
N ALA A 72 4.38 -1.80 -5.07
CA ALA A 72 5.80 -2.01 -5.33
C ALA A 72 6.21 -3.48 -5.14
N LEU A 73 5.69 -4.14 -4.10
CA LEU A 73 5.92 -5.58 -3.89
C LEU A 73 5.32 -6.44 -5.01
N LEU A 74 4.08 -6.16 -5.41
CA LEU A 74 3.42 -6.89 -6.50
C LEU A 74 4.22 -6.77 -7.80
N PHE A 75 4.58 -5.54 -8.19
CA PHE A 75 5.31 -5.31 -9.44
C PHE A 75 6.76 -5.80 -9.37
N ASN A 76 7.39 -5.77 -8.20
CA ASN A 76 8.71 -6.39 -8.00
C ASN A 76 8.65 -7.91 -8.23
N LEU A 77 7.72 -8.61 -7.59
CA LEU A 77 7.53 -10.06 -7.79
C LEU A 77 7.15 -10.37 -9.24
N ASN A 78 6.23 -9.60 -9.84
CA ASN A 78 5.85 -9.78 -11.23
C ASN A 78 7.00 -9.50 -12.23
N SER A 79 8.05 -8.77 -11.81
CA SER A 79 9.23 -8.53 -12.65
C SER A 79 10.32 -9.60 -12.45
N ALA A 80 10.52 -10.05 -11.22
CA ALA A 80 11.66 -10.92 -10.84
C ALA A 80 11.31 -12.41 -10.80
N GLU A 81 10.08 -12.75 -10.43
CA GLU A 81 9.60 -14.11 -10.16
C GLU A 81 8.16 -14.27 -10.70
N THR A 82 7.96 -13.85 -11.96
CA THR A 82 6.61 -13.82 -12.56
C THR A 82 6.01 -15.22 -12.71
N SER A 83 4.68 -15.26 -12.74
CA SER A 83 3.87 -16.43 -13.07
C SER A 83 2.59 -15.97 -13.77
N ASP A 84 1.90 -16.87 -14.45
CA ASP A 84 0.61 -16.54 -15.09
C ASP A 84 -0.41 -15.98 -14.08
N GLU A 85 -0.36 -16.43 -12.83
CA GLU A 85 -1.22 -15.94 -11.76
C GLU A 85 -0.81 -14.54 -11.31
N LEU A 86 0.49 -14.31 -11.02
CA LEU A 86 1.01 -12.98 -10.67
C LEU A 86 0.78 -11.94 -11.76
N GLN A 87 0.98 -12.32 -13.03
CA GLN A 87 0.78 -11.44 -14.17
C GLN A 87 -0.69 -11.01 -14.29
N LYS A 88 -1.64 -11.95 -14.10
CA LYS A 88 -3.07 -11.62 -14.04
C LYS A 88 -3.37 -10.70 -12.87
N THR A 89 -2.86 -11.00 -11.68
CA THR A 89 -3.03 -10.15 -10.49
C THR A 89 -2.51 -8.73 -10.71
N ALA A 90 -1.40 -8.55 -11.41
CA ALA A 90 -0.80 -7.24 -11.69
C ALA A 90 -1.52 -6.42 -12.79
N GLN A 91 -2.44 -7.02 -13.54
CA GLN A 91 -3.20 -6.38 -14.62
C GLN A 91 -4.62 -5.96 -14.21
N LEU A 92 -5.08 -6.39 -13.04
CA LEU A 92 -6.37 -6.03 -12.45
C LEU A 92 -6.26 -4.68 -11.71
#